data_AF-A0A2D7YLV3-F1
#
_entry.id   AF-A0A2D7YLV3-F1
#
_cell.length_a   1.000
_cell.length_b   1.000
_cell.length_c   1.000
_cell.angle_alpha   90.00
_cell.angle_beta   90.00
_cell.angle_gamma   90.00
#
_symmetry.space_group_name_H-M   'P 1'
#
loop_
_entity.id
_entity.type
_entity.pdbx_description
1 polymer ?
#
loop_
_entity_poly.entity_id
_entity_poly.type
_entity_poly.pdbx_seq_one_letter_code
_entity_poly.pdbx_strand_id
1 'polypeptide(L)'
;MFAQYGIELCRQTMSKWMIKSGNIFEILYDMMRRILLEQPVIFSDDTTVKVVGDNKAKSYMWLYGCGADSPAGKIVDSDIPNIVLFDYNSGRGGQVIVDYLDGYDGYMHADGYPGYHKTQATIVGCWAHARRKFTDAQKAMGKNKSGKINWAINHIKKLYRVETLIKDKNIDERYHIRQEQSLPLLNEFKTWLIQSKSQVLGQTDLSDAIQYCLNQWEKLERYTLDGRLSIDNNRAERSIKPFVNGRKAWLLSQTAKGAKASAILYSTVESAKANGLVPYDYITHLLEAFTQPEPDIEQLLPWNVKLGDGL
;
A
#
# COMPACT_ATOMS: atom_id res chain seq x y z
N MET A 1 -26.75 -3.29 19.93
CA MET A 1 -27.32 -4.27 19.00
C MET A 1 -27.67 -5.57 19.70
N PHE A 2 -26.78 -6.55 19.94
CA PHE A 2 -27.18 -7.82 20.61
C PHE A 2 -27.72 -7.65 22.05
N ALA A 3 -27.12 -6.77 22.85
CA ALA A 3 -27.64 -6.44 24.17
C ALA A 3 -29.04 -5.80 24.13
N GLN A 4 -29.41 -5.12 23.04
CA GLN A 4 -30.76 -4.57 22.85
C GLN A 4 -31.80 -5.65 22.55
N TYR A 5 -31.36 -6.83 22.10
CA TYR A 5 -32.19 -8.03 21.90
C TYR A 5 -32.11 -9.01 23.09
N GLY A 6 -31.52 -8.60 24.23
CA GLY A 6 -31.38 -9.46 25.42
C GLY A 6 -30.34 -10.59 25.28
N ILE A 7 -29.50 -10.56 24.24
CA ILE A 7 -28.48 -11.57 24.01
C ILE A 7 -27.16 -11.10 24.62
N GLU A 8 -26.72 -11.77 25.68
CA GLU A 8 -25.40 -11.53 26.28
C GLU A 8 -24.31 -12.29 25.50
N LEU A 9 -23.47 -11.56 24.79
CA LEU A 9 -22.33 -12.12 24.06
C LEU A 9 -21.02 -11.79 24.78
N CYS A 10 -20.40 -12.81 25.38
CA CYS A 10 -19.11 -12.62 26.01
C CYS A 10 -18.00 -12.37 24.95
N ARG A 11 -16.96 -11.63 25.36
CA ARG A 11 -15.83 -11.27 24.49
C ARG A 11 -15.14 -12.50 23.88
N GLN A 12 -15.08 -13.60 24.62
CA GLN A 12 -14.47 -14.84 24.15
C GLN A 12 -15.26 -15.45 22.99
N THR A 13 -16.60 -15.45 23.06
CA THR A 13 -17.46 -15.94 21.98
C THR A 13 -17.31 -15.08 20.72
N MET A 14 -17.38 -13.75 20.86
CA MET A 14 -17.16 -12.84 19.72
C MET A 14 -15.79 -13.07 19.07
N SER A 15 -14.72 -13.19 19.87
CA SER A 15 -13.37 -13.47 19.36
C SER A 15 -13.30 -14.80 18.59
N LYS A 16 -13.91 -15.86 19.12
CA LYS A 16 -13.99 -17.16 18.45
C LYS A 16 -14.73 -17.06 17.11
N TRP A 17 -15.81 -16.29 17.04
CA TRP A 17 -16.56 -16.08 15.79
C TRP A 17 -15.76 -15.30 14.76
N MET A 18 -15.03 -14.26 15.15
CA MET A 18 -14.14 -13.54 14.24
C MET A 18 -13.04 -14.45 13.69
N ILE A 19 -12.42 -15.27 14.55
CA ILE A 19 -11.40 -16.25 14.10
C ILE A 19 -12.02 -17.27 13.15
N LYS A 20 -13.19 -17.82 13.47
CA LYS A 20 -13.88 -18.78 12.60
C LYS A 20 -14.20 -18.17 11.24
N SER A 21 -14.69 -16.94 11.21
CA SER A 21 -15.00 -16.22 9.96
C SER A 21 -13.74 -15.97 9.13
N GLY A 22 -12.65 -15.53 9.77
CA GLY A 22 -11.36 -15.35 9.11
C GLY A 22 -10.84 -16.66 8.50
N ASN A 23 -10.96 -17.78 9.20
CA ASN A 23 -10.55 -19.09 8.67
C ASN A 23 -11.41 -19.52 7.46
N ILE A 24 -12.72 -19.23 7.47
CA ILE A 24 -13.60 -19.53 6.32
C ILE A 24 -13.16 -18.71 5.09
N PHE A 25 -12.79 -17.44 5.29
CA PHE A 25 -12.37 -16.56 4.20
C PHE A 25 -10.91 -16.76 3.75
N GLU A 26 -10.16 -17.68 4.37
CA GLU A 26 -8.75 -17.93 4.04
C GLU A 26 -8.58 -18.36 2.58
N ILE A 27 -9.50 -19.20 2.05
CA ILE A 27 -9.45 -19.64 0.65
C ILE A 27 -9.64 -18.48 -0.35
N LEU A 28 -10.50 -17.52 -0.02
CA LEU A 28 -10.71 -16.31 -0.82
C LEU A 28 -9.49 -15.40 -0.76
N TYR A 29 -8.90 -15.25 0.44
CA TYR A 29 -7.66 -14.51 0.63
C TYR A 29 -6.51 -15.10 -0.19
N ASP A 30 -6.34 -16.42 -0.17
CA ASP A 30 -5.28 -17.12 -0.91
C ASP A 30 -5.47 -16.97 -2.42
N MET A 31 -6.71 -17.02 -2.92
CA MET A 31 -7.00 -16.76 -4.33
C MET A 31 -6.66 -15.32 -4.73
N MET A 32 -7.06 -14.32 -3.92
CA MET A 32 -6.68 -12.94 -4.14
C MET A 32 -5.15 -12.75 -4.08
N ARG A 33 -4.43 -13.45 -3.20
CA ARG A 33 -2.97 -13.40 -3.12
C ARG A 33 -2.32 -13.93 -4.41
N ARG A 34 -2.80 -15.05 -4.95
CA ARG A 34 -2.29 -15.59 -6.23
C ARG A 34 -2.47 -14.57 -7.35
N ILE A 35 -3.69 -14.04 -7.51
CA ILE A 35 -4.01 -13.05 -8.54
C ILE A 35 -3.20 -11.76 -8.34
N LEU A 36 -2.98 -11.33 -7.09
CA LEU A 36 -2.16 -10.17 -6.77
C LEU A 36 -0.71 -10.33 -7.28
N LEU A 37 -0.11 -11.51 -7.08
CA LEU A 37 1.26 -11.79 -7.49
C LEU A 37 1.40 -12.03 -9.01
N GLU A 38 0.29 -12.16 -9.74
CA GLU A 38 0.28 -12.16 -11.21
C GLU A 38 0.21 -10.75 -11.80
N GLN A 39 -0.06 -9.72 -10.99
CA GLN A 39 -0.21 -8.36 -11.50
C GLN A 39 1.15 -7.74 -11.84
N PRO A 40 1.25 -6.90 -12.89
CA PRO A 40 2.52 -6.30 -13.31
C PRO A 40 3.06 -5.27 -12.29
N VAL A 41 2.15 -4.71 -11.48
CA VAL A 41 2.46 -3.65 -10.51
C VAL A 41 1.71 -3.92 -9.22
N ILE A 42 2.44 -4.03 -8.13
CA ILE A 42 1.91 -4.08 -6.77
C ILE A 42 2.46 -2.91 -5.93
N PHE A 43 1.86 -2.70 -4.77
CA PHE A 43 2.34 -1.78 -3.75
C PHE A 43 2.43 -2.48 -2.40
N SER A 44 3.35 -2.03 -1.55
CA SER A 44 3.52 -2.55 -0.19
C SER A 44 3.81 -1.45 0.82
N ASP A 45 3.37 -1.66 2.05
CA ASP A 45 3.68 -0.84 3.23
C ASP A 45 3.58 -1.74 4.48
N ASP A 46 3.99 -1.25 5.65
CA ASP A 46 3.88 -1.99 6.90
C ASP A 46 3.59 -1.10 8.10
N THR A 47 2.99 -1.70 9.13
CA THR A 47 2.77 -1.01 10.39
C THR A 47 2.89 -1.96 11.57
N THR A 48 3.23 -1.42 12.74
CA THR A 48 3.44 -2.24 13.93
C THR A 48 2.12 -2.70 14.55
N VAL A 49 2.10 -3.89 15.15
CA VAL A 49 0.98 -4.35 15.96
C VAL A 49 1.52 -5.04 17.21
N LYS A 50 0.85 -4.83 18.34
CA LYS A 50 1.19 -5.53 19.59
C LYS A 50 0.37 -6.80 19.67
N VAL A 51 1.03 -7.94 19.80
CA VAL A 51 0.40 -9.24 20.01
C VAL A 51 0.92 -9.82 21.32
N VAL A 52 0.03 -10.03 22.30
CA VAL A 52 0.44 -10.43 23.66
C VAL A 52 1.04 -11.84 23.69
N GLY A 53 0.46 -12.77 22.95
CA GLY A 53 0.95 -14.13 22.83
C GLY A 53 2.20 -14.29 21.95
N ASP A 54 2.76 -13.19 21.42
CA ASP A 54 4.03 -13.17 20.72
C ASP A 54 5.07 -12.62 21.70
N ASN A 55 6.09 -13.40 22.06
CA ASN A 55 7.10 -12.99 23.06
C ASN A 55 8.01 -11.83 22.58
N LYS A 56 7.69 -11.22 21.44
CA LYS A 56 8.39 -10.08 20.86
C LYS A 56 7.73 -8.76 21.25
N ALA A 57 8.56 -7.73 21.44
CA ALA A 57 8.09 -6.39 21.76
C ALA A 57 7.25 -5.74 20.65
N LYS A 58 7.45 -6.14 19.38
CA LYS A 58 6.72 -5.64 18.21
C LYS A 58 6.51 -6.76 17.19
N SER A 59 5.28 -6.89 16.72
CA SER A 59 4.91 -7.64 15.53
C SER A 59 4.48 -6.65 14.44
N TYR A 60 4.22 -7.13 13.23
CA TYR A 60 3.97 -6.30 12.05
C TYR A 60 2.73 -6.78 11.31
N MET A 61 1.99 -5.81 10.80
CA MET A 61 0.95 -6.00 9.81
C MET A 61 1.47 -5.41 8.50
N TRP A 62 1.79 -6.29 7.57
CA TRP A 62 2.20 -5.94 6.22
C TRP A 62 0.96 -5.70 5.37
N LEU A 63 1.10 -4.81 4.41
CA LEU A 63 0.09 -4.52 3.41
C LEU A 63 0.68 -4.81 2.03
N TYR A 64 -0.10 -5.47 1.20
CA TYR A 64 0.18 -5.66 -0.22
C TYR A 64 -1.09 -5.35 -1.02
N GLY A 65 -0.95 -4.85 -2.24
CA GLY A 65 -2.12 -4.63 -3.09
C GLY A 65 -1.79 -4.15 -4.48
N CYS A 66 -2.81 -4.02 -5.31
CA CYS A 66 -2.71 -3.56 -6.69
C CYS A 66 -3.97 -2.77 -7.08
N GLY A 67 -3.92 -2.17 -8.27
CA GLY A 67 -5.03 -1.39 -8.81
C GLY A 67 -5.28 -0.07 -8.06
N ALA A 68 -6.47 0.47 -8.26
CA ALA A 68 -6.89 1.78 -7.77
C ALA A 68 -7.63 1.71 -6.42
N ASP A 69 -7.99 2.88 -5.87
CA ASP A 69 -8.82 2.97 -4.66
C ASP A 69 -10.30 2.64 -4.92
N SER A 70 -10.74 2.63 -6.18
CA SER A 70 -12.12 2.34 -6.60
C SER A 70 -12.14 1.93 -8.09
N PRO A 71 -13.23 1.30 -8.59
CA PRO A 71 -13.35 0.98 -10.02
C PRO A 71 -13.20 2.22 -10.93
N ALA A 72 -13.77 3.36 -10.52
CA ALA A 72 -13.66 4.62 -11.26
C ALA A 72 -12.25 5.23 -11.27
N GLY A 73 -11.36 4.75 -10.39
CA GLY A 73 -9.98 5.21 -10.31
C GLY A 73 -9.00 4.40 -11.16
N LYS A 74 -9.46 3.37 -11.86
CA LYS A 74 -8.60 2.55 -12.72
C LYS A 74 -7.98 3.39 -13.83
N ILE A 75 -6.79 3.00 -14.26
CA ILE A 75 -6.19 3.54 -15.48
C ILE A 75 -7.09 3.13 -16.64
N VAL A 76 -7.30 4.05 -17.59
CA VAL A 76 -8.09 3.79 -18.79
C VAL A 76 -7.57 2.54 -19.49
N ASP A 77 -8.50 1.64 -19.84
CA ASP A 77 -8.24 0.34 -20.48
C ASP A 77 -7.38 -0.65 -19.65
N SER A 78 -7.37 -0.52 -18.32
CA SER A 78 -6.69 -1.45 -17.43
C SER A 78 -7.62 -2.48 -16.77
N ASP A 79 -7.29 -3.75 -16.96
CA ASP A 79 -7.99 -4.89 -16.34
C ASP A 79 -7.45 -5.27 -14.96
N ILE A 80 -6.49 -4.51 -14.42
CA ILE A 80 -5.91 -4.79 -13.10
C ILE A 80 -7.03 -4.75 -12.04
N PRO A 81 -7.21 -5.82 -11.24
CA PRO A 81 -8.18 -5.84 -10.16
C PRO A 81 -7.74 -4.93 -9.01
N ASN A 82 -8.70 -4.46 -8.21
CA ASN A 82 -8.37 -3.70 -7.01
C ASN A 82 -8.26 -4.66 -5.83
N ILE A 83 -7.02 -4.93 -5.39
CA ILE A 83 -6.75 -5.87 -4.29
C ILE A 83 -6.05 -5.14 -3.15
N VAL A 84 -6.47 -5.42 -1.91
CA VAL A 84 -5.84 -4.94 -0.67
C VAL A 84 -5.75 -6.10 0.31
N LEU A 85 -4.54 -6.63 0.52
CA LEU A 85 -4.26 -7.74 1.42
C LEU A 85 -3.38 -7.29 2.59
N PHE A 86 -3.70 -7.79 3.76
CA PHE A 86 -2.94 -7.64 4.99
C PHE A 86 -2.33 -8.99 5.37
N ASP A 87 -1.09 -8.97 5.81
CA ASP A 87 -0.37 -10.15 6.29
C ASP A 87 0.24 -9.90 7.67
N TYR A 88 -0.09 -10.77 8.62
CA TYR A 88 0.47 -10.68 9.97
C TYR A 88 1.77 -11.45 10.07
N ASN A 89 2.82 -10.80 10.59
CA ASN A 89 4.06 -11.48 10.93
C ASN A 89 4.66 -11.01 12.26
N SER A 90 5.32 -11.92 12.98
CA SER A 90 6.06 -11.60 14.20
C SER A 90 7.35 -10.81 13.96
N GLY A 91 7.79 -10.67 12.71
CA GLY A 91 9.04 -10.02 12.33
C GLY A 91 8.88 -8.95 11.26
N ARG A 92 9.88 -8.07 11.16
CA ARG A 92 10.04 -7.10 10.06
C ARG A 92 11.12 -7.48 9.05
N GLY A 93 11.82 -8.61 9.26
CA GLY A 93 12.99 -8.95 8.47
C GLY A 93 12.63 -9.17 7.00
N GLY A 94 13.54 -8.82 6.08
CA GLY A 94 13.26 -8.94 4.65
C GLY A 94 12.87 -10.35 4.18
N GLN A 95 13.20 -11.40 4.94
CA GLN A 95 12.73 -12.77 4.66
C GLN A 95 11.20 -12.87 4.66
N VAL A 96 10.52 -12.13 5.55
CA VAL A 96 9.05 -12.10 5.61
C VAL A 96 8.44 -11.65 4.28
N ILE A 97 9.06 -10.65 3.66
CA ILE A 97 8.62 -10.11 2.37
C ILE A 97 8.95 -11.11 1.26
N VAL A 98 10.14 -11.71 1.28
CA VAL A 98 10.56 -12.73 0.29
C VAL A 98 9.60 -13.93 0.30
N ASP A 99 9.27 -14.44 1.49
CA ASP A 99 8.36 -15.58 1.65
C ASP A 99 6.94 -15.22 1.15
N TYR A 100 6.47 -14.00 1.43
CA TYR A 100 5.16 -13.55 0.95
C TYR A 100 5.11 -13.37 -0.57
N LEU A 101 6.18 -12.84 -1.17
CA LEU A 101 6.21 -12.54 -2.61
C LEU A 101 6.44 -13.77 -3.48
N ASP A 102 6.96 -14.87 -2.93
CA ASP A 102 7.04 -16.18 -3.61
C ASP A 102 7.63 -16.10 -5.03
N GLY A 103 8.74 -15.36 -5.16
CA GLY A 103 9.43 -15.20 -6.45
C GLY A 103 8.91 -14.08 -7.36
N TYR A 104 7.93 -13.27 -6.92
CA TYR A 104 7.45 -12.10 -7.68
C TYR A 104 8.59 -11.20 -8.17
N ASP A 105 8.62 -10.95 -9.47
CA ASP A 105 9.65 -10.21 -10.21
C ASP A 105 9.13 -8.94 -10.91
N GLY A 106 7.83 -8.68 -10.81
CA GLY A 106 7.19 -7.46 -11.32
C GLY A 106 7.57 -6.19 -10.53
N TYR A 107 6.90 -5.08 -10.84
CA TYR A 107 7.16 -3.82 -10.14
C TYR A 107 6.49 -3.79 -8.77
N MET A 108 7.21 -3.30 -7.76
CA MET A 108 6.65 -3.09 -6.41
C MET A 108 6.94 -1.68 -5.92
N HIS A 109 5.87 -0.89 -5.73
CA HIS A 109 5.96 0.38 -5.01
C HIS A 109 6.17 0.12 -3.53
N ALA A 110 7.24 0.70 -2.97
CA ALA A 110 7.57 0.55 -1.56
C ALA A 110 8.23 1.82 -1.02
N ASP A 111 8.35 1.90 0.31
CA ASP A 111 9.16 2.93 0.95
C ASP A 111 10.67 2.63 0.83
N GLY A 112 11.49 3.42 1.52
CA GLY A 112 12.95 3.24 1.50
C GLY A 112 13.47 2.11 2.40
N TYR A 113 12.62 1.20 2.91
CA TYR A 113 13.04 0.15 3.83
C TYR A 113 13.98 -0.86 3.16
N PRO A 114 15.20 -1.10 3.68
CA PRO A 114 16.15 -2.01 3.05
C PRO A 114 15.70 -3.47 2.95
N GLY A 115 14.67 -3.89 3.71
CA GLY A 115 14.15 -5.26 3.65
C GLY A 115 13.63 -5.63 2.25
N TYR A 116 13.09 -4.67 1.51
CA TYR A 116 12.62 -4.85 0.13
C TYR A 116 13.76 -5.16 -0.85
N HIS A 117 15.03 -4.87 -0.53
CA HIS A 117 16.14 -5.16 -1.44
C HIS A 117 16.49 -6.64 -1.53
N LYS A 118 15.89 -7.49 -0.69
CA LYS A 118 16.10 -8.94 -0.71
C LYS A 118 15.16 -9.66 -1.69
N THR A 119 14.18 -8.96 -2.25
CA THR A 119 13.16 -9.53 -3.14
C THR A 119 13.65 -9.54 -4.59
N GLN A 120 13.00 -10.32 -5.45
CA GLN A 120 13.23 -10.28 -6.90
C GLN A 120 12.49 -9.12 -7.59
N ALA A 121 11.49 -8.54 -6.92
CA ALA A 121 10.70 -7.43 -7.41
C ALA A 121 11.54 -6.21 -7.81
N THR A 122 11.14 -5.56 -8.90
CA THR A 122 11.71 -4.28 -9.31
C THR A 122 11.12 -3.16 -8.47
N ILE A 123 11.84 -2.73 -7.42
CA ILE A 123 11.36 -1.72 -6.48
C ILE A 123 11.21 -0.36 -7.15
N VAL A 124 10.03 0.27 -7.01
CA VAL A 124 9.74 1.63 -7.48
C VAL A 124 9.62 2.55 -6.28
N GLY A 125 10.41 3.63 -6.30
CA GLY A 125 10.55 4.57 -5.20
C GLY A 125 9.37 5.53 -5.08
N CYS A 126 9.23 6.16 -3.92
CA CYS A 126 8.13 7.06 -3.61
C CYS A 126 8.58 8.53 -3.56
N TRP A 127 8.14 9.34 -4.54
CA TRP A 127 8.44 10.77 -4.56
C TRP A 127 7.77 11.54 -3.41
N ALA A 128 6.69 11.04 -2.83
CA ALA A 128 6.08 11.66 -1.65
C ALA A 128 7.04 11.61 -0.44
N HIS A 129 7.75 10.50 -0.26
CA HIS A 129 8.80 10.37 0.76
C HIS A 129 10.01 11.25 0.47
N ALA A 130 10.48 11.29 -0.78
CA ALA A 130 11.57 12.19 -1.20
C ALA A 130 11.23 13.67 -0.94
N ARG A 131 10.00 14.09 -1.32
CA ARG A 131 9.50 15.44 -1.05
C ARG A 131 9.40 15.73 0.44
N ARG A 132 8.94 14.76 1.25
CA ARG A 132 8.78 14.90 2.70
C ARG A 132 10.10 15.30 3.37
N LYS A 133 11.22 14.69 2.96
CA LYS A 133 12.56 15.04 3.47
C LYS A 133 12.90 16.53 3.28
N PHE A 134 12.65 17.09 2.09
CA PHE A 134 12.87 18.52 1.86
C PHE A 134 11.89 19.40 2.64
N THR A 135 10.63 19.00 2.76
CA THR A 135 9.66 19.78 3.56
C THR A 135 9.96 19.75 5.05
N ASP A 136 10.49 18.65 5.58
CA ASP A 136 10.88 18.56 6.98
C ASP A 136 12.15 19.38 7.26
N ALA A 137 13.13 19.33 6.34
CA ALA A 137 14.27 20.25 6.37
C ALA A 137 13.82 21.73 6.33
N GLN A 138 12.80 22.06 5.54
CA GLN A 138 12.23 23.41 5.51
C GLN A 138 11.64 23.83 6.86
N LYS A 139 10.90 22.93 7.52
CA LYS A 139 10.29 23.19 8.84
C LYS A 139 11.36 23.39 9.91
N ALA A 140 12.42 22.59 9.90
CA ALA A 140 13.50 22.67 10.88
C ALA A 140 14.23 24.03 10.83
N MET A 141 14.28 24.69 9.67
CA MET A 141 14.88 26.02 9.52
C MET A 141 14.00 27.18 10.04
N GLY A 142 12.74 26.94 10.40
CA GLY A 142 11.82 27.97 10.91
C GLY A 142 11.58 29.11 9.90
N LYS A 143 11.85 30.37 10.31
CA LYS A 143 11.65 31.55 9.44
C LYS A 143 12.74 31.69 8.36
N ASN A 144 13.87 31.00 8.50
CA ASN A 144 14.97 31.08 7.55
C ASN A 144 14.66 30.17 6.35
N LYS A 145 14.34 30.76 5.20
CA LYS A 145 14.07 30.00 3.98
C LYS A 145 15.37 29.74 3.21
N SER A 146 15.65 28.48 2.89
CA SER A 146 16.72 28.11 1.96
C SER A 146 16.22 28.11 0.52
N GLY A 147 16.89 28.86 -0.35
CA GLY A 147 16.62 28.85 -1.80
C GLY A 147 16.75 27.45 -2.41
N LYS A 148 17.70 26.63 -1.93
CA LYS A 148 17.91 25.25 -2.37
C LYS A 148 16.74 24.34 -2.03
N ILE A 149 16.22 24.42 -0.80
CA ILE A 149 15.05 23.64 -0.38
C ILE A 149 13.81 24.02 -1.20
N ASN A 150 13.57 25.32 -1.37
CA ASN A 150 12.44 25.82 -2.17
C ASN A 150 12.53 25.36 -3.62
N TRP A 151 13.73 25.45 -4.22
CA TRP A 151 13.96 24.96 -5.58
C TRP A 151 13.61 23.48 -5.69
N ALA A 152 14.09 22.64 -4.77
CA ALA A 152 13.83 21.20 -4.81
C ALA A 152 12.34 20.87 -4.70
N ILE A 153 11.63 21.49 -3.74
CA ILE A 153 10.19 21.27 -3.55
C ILE A 153 9.40 21.71 -4.79
N ASN A 154 9.74 22.87 -5.36
CA ASN A 154 9.08 23.39 -6.56
C ASN A 154 9.37 22.54 -7.79
N HIS A 155 10.57 21.98 -7.90
CA HIS A 155 10.92 21.10 -9.02
C HIS A 155 10.18 19.78 -8.95
N ILE A 156 10.09 19.16 -7.76
CA ILE A 156 9.24 17.98 -7.53
C ILE A 156 7.77 18.30 -7.87
N LYS A 157 7.28 19.51 -7.54
CA LYS A 157 5.92 19.94 -7.90
C LYS A 157 5.68 19.93 -9.42
N LYS A 158 6.70 20.22 -10.24
CA LYS A 158 6.58 20.12 -11.71
C LYS A 158 6.33 18.67 -12.15
N LEU A 159 7.01 17.69 -11.55
CA LEU A 159 6.77 16.27 -11.83
C LEU A 159 5.31 15.88 -11.52
N TYR A 160 4.80 16.25 -10.33
CA TYR A 160 3.40 16.01 -9.98
C TYR A 160 2.41 16.74 -10.90
N ARG A 161 2.79 17.88 -11.47
CA ARG A 161 1.95 18.59 -12.44
C ARG A 161 1.78 17.76 -13.72
N VAL A 162 2.82 17.09 -14.20
CA VAL A 162 2.74 16.15 -15.32
C VAL A 162 1.79 15.01 -14.96
N GLU A 163 1.98 14.38 -13.79
CA GLU A 163 1.12 13.27 -13.33
C GLU A 163 -0.36 13.64 -13.23
N THR A 164 -0.65 14.89 -12.86
CA THR A 164 -2.02 15.42 -12.82
C THR A 164 -2.61 15.55 -14.23
N LEU A 165 -1.81 15.93 -15.24
CA LEU A 165 -2.26 16.09 -16.63
C LEU A 165 -2.56 14.76 -17.31
N ILE A 166 -1.88 13.68 -16.90
CA ILE A 166 -2.00 12.35 -17.50
C ILE A 166 -2.91 11.40 -16.71
N LYS A 167 -3.70 11.92 -15.76
CA LYS A 167 -4.53 11.09 -14.89
C LYS A 167 -5.58 10.31 -15.67
N ASP A 168 -6.20 10.94 -16.66
CA ASP A 168 -7.29 10.38 -17.46
C ASP A 168 -6.79 9.77 -18.78
N LYS A 169 -5.50 9.43 -18.84
CA LYS A 169 -4.81 8.88 -20.01
C LYS A 169 -4.62 7.38 -19.88
N ASN A 170 -4.56 6.68 -21.02
CA ASN A 170 -4.27 5.24 -21.02
C ASN A 170 -2.77 4.97 -20.74
N ILE A 171 -2.42 3.70 -20.62
CA ILE A 171 -1.06 3.26 -20.23
C ILE A 171 0.01 3.80 -21.19
N ASP A 172 -0.22 3.73 -22.50
CA ASP A 172 0.77 4.14 -23.52
C ASP A 172 0.95 5.66 -23.56
N GLU A 173 -0.15 6.42 -23.53
CA GLU A 173 -0.11 7.88 -23.47
C GLU A 173 0.65 8.36 -22.21
N ARG A 174 0.42 7.72 -21.06
CA ARG A 174 1.13 8.03 -19.80
C ARG A 174 2.63 7.79 -19.93
N TYR A 175 3.02 6.67 -20.53
CA TYR A 175 4.43 6.36 -20.79
C TYR A 175 5.08 7.42 -21.68
N HIS A 176 4.50 7.71 -22.85
CA HIS A 176 5.07 8.67 -23.81
C HIS A 176 5.19 10.08 -23.23
N ILE A 177 4.15 10.57 -22.55
CA ILE A 177 4.20 11.90 -21.92
C ILE A 177 5.27 11.97 -20.82
N ARG A 178 5.48 10.89 -20.06
CA ARG A 178 6.57 10.84 -19.06
C ARG A 178 7.95 10.87 -19.72
N GLN A 179 8.15 10.19 -20.85
CA GLN A 179 9.40 10.26 -21.61
C GLN A 179 9.68 11.68 -22.11
N GLU A 180 8.66 12.38 -22.63
CA GLU A 180 8.81 13.73 -23.18
C GLU A 180 8.93 14.82 -22.12
N GLN A 181 8.18 14.71 -21.01
CA GLN A 181 8.04 15.80 -20.03
C GLN A 181 8.69 15.49 -18.68
N SER A 182 8.48 14.29 -18.13
CA SER A 182 9.01 13.95 -16.80
C SER A 182 10.50 13.63 -16.83
N LEU A 183 10.98 12.91 -17.85
CA LEU A 183 12.39 12.49 -17.91
C LEU A 183 13.37 13.68 -18.00
N PRO A 184 13.14 14.74 -18.80
CA PRO A 184 13.98 15.94 -18.77
C PRO A 184 14.00 16.61 -17.39
N LEU A 185 12.85 16.71 -16.72
CA LEU A 185 12.76 17.28 -15.37
C LEU A 185 13.53 16.43 -14.34
N LEU A 186 13.48 15.10 -14.46
CA LEU A 186 14.26 14.20 -13.62
C LEU A 186 15.77 14.39 -13.83
N ASN A 187 16.22 14.49 -15.08
CA ASN A 187 17.63 14.72 -15.40
C ASN A 187 18.16 16.05 -14.86
N GLU A 188 17.36 17.12 -14.95
CA GLU A 188 17.66 18.42 -14.34
C GLU A 188 17.79 18.29 -12.81
N PHE A 189 16.85 17.59 -12.17
CA PHE A 189 16.87 17.37 -10.73
C PHE A 189 18.09 16.55 -10.28
N LYS A 190 18.45 15.50 -11.01
CA LYS A 190 19.64 14.66 -10.72
C LYS A 190 20.91 15.49 -10.76
N THR A 191 21.07 16.28 -11.83
CA THR A 191 22.21 17.19 -12.00
C THR A 191 22.30 18.16 -10.82
N TRP A 192 21.16 18.75 -10.45
CA TRP A 192 21.10 19.67 -9.30
C TRP A 192 21.44 18.97 -7.98
N LEU A 193 20.99 17.74 -7.74
CA LEU A 193 21.31 16.98 -6.53
C LEU A 193 22.83 16.74 -6.41
N ILE A 194 23.48 16.32 -7.50
CA ILE A 194 24.91 16.05 -7.55
C ILE A 194 25.71 17.33 -7.28
N GLN A 195 25.36 18.44 -7.93
CA GLN A 195 25.98 19.74 -7.72
C GLN A 195 25.72 20.29 -6.31
N SER A 196 24.52 20.09 -5.78
CA SER A 196 24.17 20.58 -4.44
C SER A 196 24.90 19.81 -3.35
N LYS A 197 25.13 18.50 -3.55
CA LYS A 197 25.88 17.67 -2.60
C LYS A 197 27.30 18.18 -2.37
N SER A 198 28.00 18.69 -3.39
CA SER A 198 29.37 19.23 -3.21
C SER A 198 29.41 20.59 -2.51
N GLN A 199 28.29 21.31 -2.47
CA GLN A 199 28.18 22.66 -1.92
C GLN A 199 27.59 22.71 -0.51
N VAL A 200 26.95 21.63 -0.05
CA VAL A 200 26.38 21.58 1.31
C VAL A 200 27.43 20.95 2.23
N LEU A 201 27.96 21.76 3.14
CA LEU A 201 28.95 21.34 4.12
C LEU A 201 28.26 20.87 5.41
N GLY A 202 28.78 19.79 6.01
CA GLY A 202 28.27 19.24 7.27
C GLY A 202 27.01 18.36 7.12
N GLN A 203 26.65 17.69 8.22
CA GLN A 203 25.41 16.91 8.31
C GLN A 203 24.26 17.83 8.72
N THR A 204 23.42 18.19 7.74
CA THR A 204 22.24 19.03 7.89
C THR A 204 21.01 18.31 7.34
N ASP A 205 19.81 18.71 7.72
CA ASP A 205 18.58 18.12 7.16
C ASP A 205 18.51 18.25 5.62
N LEU A 206 19.10 19.31 5.06
CA LEU A 206 19.23 19.46 3.60
C LEU A 206 20.20 18.45 3.00
N SER A 207 21.38 18.22 3.61
CA SER A 207 22.31 17.19 3.11
C SER A 207 21.68 15.81 3.18
N ASP A 208 20.91 15.52 4.22
CA ASP A 208 20.22 14.23 4.39
C ASP A 208 19.12 14.03 3.35
N ALA A 209 18.36 15.09 3.02
CA ALA A 209 17.36 15.05 1.96
C ALA A 209 18.00 14.81 0.58
N ILE A 210 19.10 15.49 0.27
CA ILE A 210 19.86 15.29 -0.97
C ILE A 210 20.42 13.86 -1.04
N GLN A 211 21.06 13.39 0.04
CA GLN A 211 21.65 12.06 0.11
C GLN A 211 20.60 10.96 -0.01
N TYR A 212 19.42 11.15 0.60
CA TYR A 212 18.29 10.24 0.44
C TYR A 212 17.89 10.11 -1.03
N CYS A 213 17.70 11.22 -1.74
CA CYS A 213 17.29 11.19 -3.15
C CYS A 213 18.35 10.53 -4.04
N LEU A 214 19.63 10.81 -3.81
CA LEU A 214 20.73 10.18 -4.55
C LEU A 214 20.78 8.67 -4.30
N ASN A 215 20.61 8.22 -3.05
CA ASN A 215 20.59 6.79 -2.72
C ASN A 215 19.38 6.04 -3.30
N GLN A 216 18.26 6.73 -3.51
CA GLN A 216 17.04 6.14 -4.05
C GLN A 216 16.86 6.43 -5.55
N TRP A 217 17.82 7.08 -6.22
CA TRP A 217 17.62 7.69 -7.53
C TRP A 217 17.10 6.71 -8.57
N GLU A 218 17.76 5.56 -8.73
CA GLU A 218 17.35 4.53 -9.68
C GLU A 218 15.91 4.05 -9.45
N LYS A 219 15.45 4.04 -8.19
CA LYS A 219 14.09 3.66 -7.86
C LYS A 219 13.10 4.79 -8.09
N LEU A 220 13.52 6.02 -7.82
CA LEU A 220 12.71 7.22 -8.00
C LEU A 220 12.45 7.53 -9.48
N GLU A 221 13.35 7.19 -10.41
CA GLU A 221 13.12 7.39 -11.85
C GLU A 221 12.26 6.28 -12.49
N ARG A 222 12.18 5.10 -11.86
CA ARG A 222 11.48 3.91 -12.42
C ARG A 222 10.01 4.13 -12.73
N TYR A 223 9.30 5.04 -12.07
CA TYR A 223 7.89 5.30 -12.41
C TYR A 223 7.68 5.77 -13.86
N THR A 224 8.75 6.20 -14.54
CA THR A 224 8.71 6.57 -15.95
C THR A 224 8.82 5.38 -16.91
N LEU A 225 9.20 4.20 -16.43
CA LEU A 225 9.47 3.03 -17.29
C LEU A 225 8.20 2.33 -17.79
N ASP A 226 7.08 2.47 -17.09
CA ASP A 226 5.80 1.86 -17.47
C ASP A 226 4.63 2.78 -17.06
N GLY A 227 3.64 2.94 -17.94
CA GLY A 227 2.47 3.80 -17.71
C GLY A 227 1.57 3.35 -16.56
N ARG A 228 1.62 2.08 -16.16
CA ARG A 228 0.90 1.51 -15.01
C ARG A 228 1.45 1.98 -13.67
N LEU A 229 2.72 2.41 -13.63
CA LEU A 229 3.39 2.86 -12.41
C LEU A 229 2.86 4.20 -11.92
N SER A 230 2.98 4.41 -10.61
CA SER A 230 2.64 5.66 -9.93
C SER A 230 3.91 6.42 -9.50
N ILE A 231 3.86 7.75 -9.48
CA ILE A 231 4.99 8.56 -8.99
C ILE A 231 5.26 8.36 -7.48
N ASP A 232 4.28 7.85 -6.74
CA ASP A 232 4.37 7.63 -5.30
C ASP A 232 3.65 6.35 -4.84
N ASN A 233 3.90 5.98 -3.59
CA ASN A 233 3.28 4.84 -2.92
C ASN A 233 2.07 5.24 -2.06
N ASN A 234 1.41 6.37 -2.35
CA ASN A 234 0.33 6.88 -1.51
C ASN A 234 -0.89 5.94 -1.50
N ARG A 235 -1.05 5.07 -2.52
CA ARG A 235 -2.08 4.04 -2.53
C ARG A 235 -1.89 3.08 -1.34
N ALA A 236 -0.68 2.61 -1.07
CA ALA A 236 -0.40 1.78 0.10
C ALA A 236 -0.64 2.54 1.41
N GLU A 237 -0.14 3.79 1.50
CA GLU A 237 -0.34 4.63 2.69
C GLU A 237 -1.84 4.87 2.99
N ARG A 238 -2.70 4.96 1.96
CA ARG A 238 -4.15 5.06 2.14
C ARG A 238 -4.76 3.74 2.59
N SER A 239 -4.37 2.64 1.96
CA SER A 239 -4.88 1.30 2.27
C SER A 239 -4.53 0.81 3.68
N ILE A 240 -3.41 1.24 4.26
CA ILE A 240 -3.02 0.82 5.62
C ILE A 240 -3.70 1.64 6.73
N LYS A 241 -4.22 2.84 6.41
CA LYS A 241 -4.84 3.77 7.39
C LYS A 241 -6.02 3.17 8.16
N PRO A 242 -6.95 2.43 7.56
CA PRO A 242 -8.03 1.76 8.28
C PRO A 242 -7.51 0.91 9.45
N PHE A 243 -6.46 0.10 9.20
CA PHE A 243 -5.83 -0.70 10.24
C PHE A 243 -5.14 0.15 11.31
N VAL A 244 -4.37 1.17 10.89
CA VAL A 244 -3.68 2.10 11.82
C VAL A 244 -4.67 2.82 12.74
N ASN A 245 -5.80 3.26 12.19
CA ASN A 245 -6.85 3.92 12.95
C ASN A 245 -7.57 2.92 13.87
N GLY A 246 -7.92 1.74 13.37
CA GLY A 246 -8.52 0.67 14.16
C GLY A 246 -7.65 0.28 15.35
N ARG A 247 -6.33 0.14 15.14
CA ARG A 247 -5.36 -0.21 16.20
C ARG A 247 -5.37 0.76 17.38
N LYS A 248 -5.71 2.04 17.16
CA LYS A 248 -5.86 3.01 18.26
C LYS A 248 -7.08 2.73 19.14
N ALA A 249 -8.10 2.06 18.61
CA ALA A 249 -9.32 1.70 19.33
C ALA A 249 -9.21 0.35 20.07
N TRP A 250 -8.64 -0.69 19.44
CA TRP A 250 -8.54 -2.03 20.07
C TRP A 250 -7.19 -2.33 20.74
N LEU A 251 -6.17 -1.48 20.53
CA LEU A 251 -4.84 -1.44 21.17
C LEU A 251 -3.91 -2.65 20.92
N LEU A 252 -4.40 -3.89 21.01
CA LEU A 252 -3.60 -5.11 20.86
C LEU A 252 -4.42 -6.33 20.39
N SER A 253 -3.72 -7.33 19.84
CA SER A 253 -4.26 -8.68 19.66
C SER A 253 -3.79 -9.59 20.78
N GLN A 254 -4.66 -10.47 21.26
CA GLN A 254 -4.29 -11.39 22.35
C GLN A 254 -3.36 -12.53 21.87
N THR A 255 -3.60 -13.04 20.66
CA THR A 255 -2.89 -14.20 20.10
C THR A 255 -2.51 -13.97 18.64
N ALA A 256 -1.48 -14.67 18.17
CA ALA A 256 -1.09 -14.66 16.76
C ALA A 256 -2.21 -15.15 15.83
N LYS A 257 -3.00 -16.15 16.28
CA LYS A 257 -4.19 -16.62 15.54
C LYS A 257 -5.23 -15.52 15.35
N GLY A 258 -5.49 -14.73 16.39
CA GLY A 258 -6.39 -13.58 16.30
C GLY A 258 -5.86 -12.47 15.39
N ALA A 259 -4.54 -12.24 15.39
CA ALA A 259 -3.90 -11.29 14.49
C ALA A 259 -3.98 -11.73 13.01
N LYS A 260 -3.72 -13.02 12.73
CA LYS A 260 -3.90 -13.60 11.38
C LYS A 260 -5.34 -13.51 10.89
N ALA A 261 -6.32 -13.89 11.72
CA ALA A 261 -7.73 -13.75 11.37
C ALA A 261 -8.11 -12.28 11.10
N SER A 262 -7.57 -11.34 11.88
CA SER A 262 -7.76 -9.91 11.63
C SER A 262 -7.19 -9.51 10.26
N ALA A 263 -5.98 -9.97 9.91
CA ALA A 263 -5.37 -9.68 8.62
C ALA A 263 -6.27 -10.13 7.46
N ILE A 264 -6.79 -11.37 7.51
CA ILE A 264 -7.72 -11.89 6.50
C ILE A 264 -8.99 -11.03 6.41
N LEU A 265 -9.63 -10.72 7.54
CA LEU A 265 -10.86 -9.95 7.57
C LEU A 265 -10.68 -8.50 7.07
N TYR A 266 -9.59 -7.83 7.44
CA TYR A 266 -9.25 -6.52 6.89
C TYR A 266 -9.02 -6.61 5.38
N SER A 267 -8.39 -7.68 4.90
CA SER A 267 -8.17 -7.90 3.46
C SER A 267 -9.50 -8.04 2.71
N THR A 268 -10.42 -8.84 3.23
CA THR A 268 -11.77 -9.01 2.68
C THR A 268 -12.50 -7.67 2.61
N VAL A 269 -12.52 -6.91 3.72
CA VAL A 269 -13.23 -5.63 3.80
C VAL A 269 -12.62 -4.56 2.90
N GLU A 270 -11.30 -4.37 2.93
CA GLU A 270 -10.66 -3.30 2.17
C GLU A 270 -10.60 -3.62 0.67
N SER A 271 -10.51 -4.91 0.29
CA SER A 271 -10.67 -5.31 -1.12
C SER A 271 -12.10 -5.09 -1.61
N ALA A 272 -13.13 -5.41 -0.81
CA ALA A 272 -14.53 -5.11 -1.15
C ALA A 272 -14.75 -3.62 -1.40
N LYS A 273 -14.28 -2.77 -0.49
CA LYS A 273 -14.39 -1.30 -0.60
C LYS A 273 -13.67 -0.77 -1.83
N ALA A 274 -12.48 -1.31 -2.14
CA ALA A 274 -11.73 -0.94 -3.33
C ALA A 274 -12.42 -1.33 -4.64
N ASN A 275 -13.39 -2.25 -4.60
CA ASN A 275 -14.23 -2.62 -5.74
C ASN A 275 -15.63 -2.00 -5.69
N GLY A 276 -15.87 -1.04 -4.79
CA GLY A 276 -17.14 -0.32 -4.69
C GLY A 276 -18.26 -1.09 -4.00
N LEU A 277 -17.95 -2.22 -3.35
CA LEU A 277 -18.94 -3.00 -2.62
C LEU A 277 -19.16 -2.45 -1.21
N VAL A 278 -20.40 -2.53 -0.73
CA VAL A 278 -20.76 -2.29 0.66
C VAL A 278 -20.24 -3.47 1.50
N PRO A 279 -19.37 -3.25 2.51
CA PRO A 279 -18.75 -4.35 3.26
C PRO A 279 -19.74 -5.28 3.96
N TYR A 280 -20.85 -4.72 4.47
CA TYR A 280 -21.87 -5.51 5.14
C TYR A 280 -22.52 -6.52 4.18
N ASP A 281 -22.97 -6.05 3.01
CA ASP A 281 -23.62 -6.89 2.01
C ASP A 281 -22.66 -7.95 1.46
N TYR A 282 -21.41 -7.56 1.20
CA TYR A 282 -20.40 -8.49 0.71
C TYR A 282 -20.05 -9.57 1.74
N ILE A 283 -19.86 -9.22 3.02
CA ILE A 283 -19.62 -10.22 4.06
C ILE A 283 -20.82 -11.16 4.21
N THR A 284 -22.05 -10.64 4.18
CA THR A 284 -23.26 -11.46 4.24
C THR A 284 -23.31 -12.43 3.07
N HIS A 285 -23.11 -11.95 1.84
CA HIS A 285 -23.04 -12.77 0.64
C HIS A 285 -21.97 -13.87 0.74
N LEU A 286 -20.77 -13.55 1.21
CA LEU A 286 -19.72 -14.54 1.43
C LEU A 286 -20.16 -15.59 2.45
N LEU A 287 -20.67 -15.18 3.61
CA LEU A 287 -21.10 -16.12 4.66
C LEU A 287 -22.22 -17.04 4.16
N GLU A 288 -23.17 -16.55 3.37
CA GLU A 288 -24.21 -17.35 2.73
C GLU A 288 -23.63 -18.34 1.72
N ALA A 289 -22.71 -17.90 0.86
CA ALA A 289 -22.06 -18.76 -0.13
C ALA A 289 -21.27 -19.90 0.54
N PHE A 290 -20.55 -19.60 1.62
CA PHE A 290 -19.80 -20.60 2.40
C PHE A 290 -20.68 -21.58 3.21
N THR A 291 -22.01 -21.45 3.16
CA THR A 291 -22.91 -22.53 3.65
C THR A 291 -23.05 -23.67 2.65
N GLN A 292 -22.72 -23.45 1.38
CA GLN A 292 -22.71 -24.47 0.34
C GLN A 292 -21.47 -25.36 0.46
N PRO A 293 -21.54 -26.66 0.10
CA PRO A 293 -20.42 -27.58 0.24
C PRO A 293 -19.16 -27.19 -0.55
N GLU A 294 -19.34 -26.64 -1.75
CA GLU A 294 -18.27 -26.25 -2.67
C GLU A 294 -18.61 -24.89 -3.30
N PRO A 295 -18.36 -23.77 -2.58
CA PRO A 295 -18.59 -22.45 -3.13
C PRO A 295 -17.61 -22.14 -4.27
N ASP A 296 -18.10 -21.54 -5.34
CA ASP A 296 -17.26 -21.04 -6.43
C ASP A 296 -16.51 -19.77 -5.99
N ILE A 297 -15.27 -19.95 -5.54
CA ILE A 297 -14.46 -18.86 -4.97
C ILE A 297 -14.16 -17.77 -6.00
N GLU A 298 -14.08 -18.11 -7.29
CA GLU A 298 -13.81 -17.14 -8.35
C GLU A 298 -14.98 -16.16 -8.48
N GLN A 299 -16.22 -16.65 -8.43
CA GLN A 299 -17.41 -15.80 -8.43
C GLN A 299 -17.53 -14.94 -7.18
N LEU A 300 -16.91 -15.35 -6.08
CA LEU A 300 -16.87 -14.59 -4.82
C LEU A 300 -15.81 -13.50 -4.78
N LEU A 301 -14.94 -13.38 -5.80
CA LEU A 301 -13.96 -12.29 -5.86
C LEU A 301 -14.66 -10.93 -5.94
N PRO A 302 -14.12 -9.88 -5.27
CA PRO A 302 -14.85 -8.63 -5.10
C PRO A 302 -15.11 -7.84 -6.40
N TRP A 303 -14.41 -8.15 -7.49
CA TRP A 303 -14.69 -7.59 -8.82
C TRP A 303 -15.64 -8.43 -9.67
N ASN A 304 -15.94 -9.66 -9.26
CA ASN A 304 -16.89 -10.55 -9.94
C ASN A 304 -18.29 -10.48 -9.31
N VAL A 305 -18.38 -10.09 -8.04
CA VAL A 305 -19.66 -9.96 -7.33
C VAL A 305 -20.40 -8.68 -7.75
N LYS A 306 -21.68 -8.85 -8.10
CA LYS A 306 -22.64 -7.75 -8.31
C LYS A 306 -23.75 -7.85 -7.27
N LEU A 307 -23.63 -7.08 -6.19
CA LEU A 307 -24.71 -6.89 -5.23
C LEU A 307 -25.50 -5.68 -5.72
N GLY A 308 -26.81 -5.84 -5.97
CA GLY A 308 -27.65 -4.69 -6.29
C GLY A 308 -27.59 -3.67 -5.16
N ASP A 309 -27.85 -2.40 -5.47
CA ASP A 309 -28.10 -1.40 -4.44
C ASP A 309 -29.23 -1.94 -3.56
N GLY A 310 -28.90 -2.42 -2.36
CA GLY A 310 -29.84 -3.09 -1.48
C GLY A 310 -31.01 -2.16 -1.16
N LEU A 311 -32.23 -2.65 -1.44
CA LEU A 311 -33.56 -2.21 -0.98
C LEU A 311 -33.77 -0.72 -0.67
#